data_AF-A0A954AA94-F1
#
_entry.id   AF-A0A954AA94-F1
#
_cell.length_a   1.000
_cell.length_b   1.000
_cell.length_c   1.000
_cell.angle_alpha   90.00
_cell.angle_beta   90.00
_cell.angle_gamma   90.00
#
_symmetry.space_group_name_H-M   'P 1'
#
loop_
_entity.id
_entity.type
_entity.pdbx_description
1 polymer ?
#
loop_
_entity_poly.entity_id
_entity_poly.type
_entity_poly.pdbx_seq_one_letter_code
_entity_poly.pdbx_strand_id
1 'polypeptide(L)'
;MATVAICALLAPSAAFADFTPGREVAVPRHLQDGEEFRVDIKSLNRHGALLFNAAWTPQEGGGRPLTKGTGGPLSDPTSPLLFPRNFNRISAPDANSCAGCHNLPRPGGGGDFVTNVFVLGQRFDHVTFDQADQTPLRGAVDELGRPVTLDSVSNNRATLGMNGSGYIERLAIEMTEELQAQRDR
;
A
#
# COMPACT_ATOMS: atom_id res chain seq x y z
N MET A 1 -49.26 27.43 45.85
CA MET A 1 -48.91 27.26 44.43
C MET A 1 -47.40 27.12 44.33
N ALA A 2 -46.89 25.91 44.13
CA ALA A 2 -45.47 25.64 43.95
C ALA A 2 -45.26 25.17 42.52
N THR A 3 -44.57 25.97 41.72
CA THR A 3 -44.30 25.70 40.30
C THR A 3 -42.99 24.91 40.21
N VAL A 4 -43.07 23.65 39.79
CA VAL A 4 -41.89 22.80 39.55
C VAL A 4 -41.33 23.12 38.17
N ALA A 5 -40.10 23.62 38.11
CA ALA A 5 -39.37 23.83 36.87
C ALA A 5 -38.69 22.52 36.45
N ILE A 6 -39.15 21.94 35.34
CA ILE A 6 -38.53 20.76 34.72
C ILE A 6 -37.36 21.26 33.86
N CYS A 7 -36.14 20.98 34.31
CA CYS A 7 -34.92 21.24 33.54
C CYS A 7 -34.70 20.06 32.58
N ALA A 8 -35.00 20.27 31.28
CA ALA A 8 -34.77 19.26 30.25
C ALA A 8 -33.27 19.19 29.92
N LEU A 9 -32.61 18.12 30.35
CA LEU A 9 -31.25 17.78 29.94
C LEU A 9 -31.26 17.40 28.45
N LEU A 10 -30.82 18.31 27.59
CA LEU A 10 -30.50 18.03 26.19
C LEU A 10 -29.22 17.20 26.13
N ALA A 11 -29.37 15.88 25.93
CA ALA A 11 -28.25 15.01 25.61
C ALA A 11 -27.75 15.34 24.18
N PRO A 12 -26.43 15.47 23.96
CA PRO A 12 -25.89 15.65 22.61
C PRO A 12 -26.19 14.40 21.79
N SER A 13 -26.87 14.58 20.67
CA SER A 13 -27.12 13.49 19.71
C SER A 13 -25.77 13.07 19.14
N ALA A 14 -25.31 11.86 19.49
CA ALA A 14 -24.22 11.24 18.78
C ALA A 14 -24.69 11.05 17.34
N ALA A 15 -24.11 11.79 16.40
CA ALA A 15 -24.34 11.56 14.98
C ALA A 15 -23.89 10.13 14.67
N PHE A 16 -24.85 9.22 14.57
CA PHE A 16 -24.60 7.91 14.00
C PHE A 16 -24.11 8.14 12.57
N ALA A 17 -22.93 7.60 12.24
CA ALA A 17 -22.43 7.64 10.87
C ALA A 17 -23.52 7.08 9.94
N ASP A 18 -23.88 7.83 8.89
CA ASP A 18 -24.86 7.41 7.89
C ASP A 18 -24.49 6.03 7.35
N PHE A 19 -25.22 5.01 7.80
CA PHE A 19 -25.11 3.65 7.29
C PHE A 19 -25.95 3.56 6.02
N THR A 20 -25.29 3.76 4.89
CA THR A 20 -25.86 3.46 3.58
C THR A 20 -25.44 2.04 3.19
N PRO A 21 -26.38 1.10 2.97
CA PRO A 21 -26.04 -0.23 2.47
C PRO A 21 -25.16 -0.14 1.20
N GLY A 22 -24.05 -0.88 1.18
CA GLY A 22 -23.08 -0.85 0.08
C GLY A 22 -22.02 0.27 0.15
N ARG A 23 -22.02 1.08 1.22
CA ARG A 23 -20.93 2.04 1.47
C ARG A 23 -19.72 1.30 2.05
N GLU A 24 -18.61 1.33 1.31
CA GLU A 24 -17.33 0.74 1.71
C GLU A 24 -16.35 1.88 2.04
N VAL A 25 -16.20 2.20 3.33
CA VAL A 25 -15.31 3.25 3.82
C VAL A 25 -14.47 2.67 4.95
N ALA A 26 -13.16 2.58 4.73
CA ALA A 26 -12.19 2.07 5.70
C ALA A 26 -11.91 3.08 6.84
N VAL A 27 -12.02 4.38 6.58
CA VAL A 27 -11.74 5.47 7.52
C VAL A 27 -13.00 6.33 7.72
N PRO A 28 -13.86 6.01 8.70
CA PRO A 28 -15.17 6.66 8.83
C PRO A 28 -15.11 8.12 9.32
N ARG A 29 -14.00 8.54 9.90
CA ARG A 29 -13.80 9.91 10.42
C ARG A 29 -12.40 10.40 10.09
N HIS A 30 -12.30 11.55 9.44
CA HIS A 30 -11.02 12.24 9.24
C HIS A 30 -10.79 13.25 10.36
N LEU A 31 -9.53 13.38 10.79
CA LEU A 31 -9.10 14.51 11.60
C LEU A 31 -9.13 15.78 10.76
N GLN A 32 -9.57 16.89 11.33
CA GLN A 32 -9.43 18.21 10.71
C GLN A 32 -8.02 18.77 10.92
N ASP A 33 -7.58 19.67 10.06
CA ASP A 33 -6.27 20.33 10.20
C ASP A 33 -6.13 20.98 11.58
N GLY A 34 -5.08 20.58 12.31
CA GLY A 34 -4.79 21.04 13.65
C GLY A 34 -5.58 20.35 14.77
N GLU A 35 -6.47 19.40 14.46
CA GLU A 35 -7.11 18.53 15.46
C GLU A 35 -6.09 17.62 16.13
N GLU A 36 -5.06 17.18 15.40
CA GLU A 36 -3.98 16.31 15.89
C GLU A 36 -3.24 16.89 17.11
N PHE A 37 -3.19 18.22 17.25
CA PHE A 37 -2.57 18.89 18.40
C PHE A 37 -3.43 18.83 19.68
N ARG A 38 -4.70 18.46 19.55
CA ARG A 38 -5.67 18.38 20.67
C ARG A 38 -6.02 16.94 21.04
N VAL A 39 -5.63 15.97 20.22
CA VAL A 39 -5.84 14.54 20.46
C VAL A 39 -4.68 13.99 21.30
N ASP A 40 -4.98 13.16 22.29
CA ASP A 40 -3.92 12.53 23.08
C ASP A 40 -3.09 11.56 22.22
N ILE A 41 -1.82 11.37 22.57
CA ILE A 41 -0.87 10.58 21.77
C ILE A 41 -1.33 9.13 21.53
N LYS A 42 -2.07 8.51 22.46
CA LYS A 42 -2.52 7.13 22.30
C LYS A 42 -3.64 7.05 21.26
N SER A 43 -4.58 8.00 21.31
CA SER A 43 -5.64 8.14 20.32
C SER A 43 -5.07 8.50 18.94
N LEU A 44 -4.08 9.38 18.88
CA LEU A 44 -3.42 9.74 17.63
C LEU A 44 -2.69 8.55 17.01
N ASN A 45 -1.96 7.77 17.80
CA ASN A 45 -1.31 6.53 17.35
C ASN A 45 -2.32 5.50 16.85
N ARG A 46 -3.47 5.36 17.53
CA ARG A 46 -4.54 4.46 17.08
C ARG A 46 -5.14 4.91 15.74
N HIS A 47 -5.34 6.22 15.57
CA HIS A 47 -5.83 6.79 14.32
C HIS A 47 -4.81 6.59 13.18
N GLY A 48 -3.52 6.85 13.44
CA GLY A 48 -2.45 6.56 12.48
C GLY A 48 -2.39 5.08 12.09
N ALA A 49 -2.55 4.16 13.04
CA ALA A 49 -2.63 2.73 12.76
C ALA A 49 -3.85 2.35 11.89
N LEU A 50 -5.00 3.02 12.10
CA LEU A 50 -6.17 2.86 11.22
C LEU A 50 -5.83 3.29 9.79
N LEU A 51 -5.30 4.51 9.61
CA LEU A 51 -4.93 5.04 8.29
C LEU A 51 -3.89 4.17 7.57
N PHE A 52 -2.91 3.68 8.31
CA PHE A 52 -1.84 2.86 7.76
C PHE A 52 -2.33 1.50 7.22
N ASN A 53 -3.32 0.91 7.90
CA ASN A 53 -3.88 -0.39 7.52
C ASN A 53 -5.13 -0.27 6.63
N ALA A 54 -5.71 0.91 6.48
CA ALA A 54 -6.90 1.14 5.67
C ALA A 54 -6.64 0.79 4.21
N ALA A 55 -7.48 -0.09 3.66
CA ALA A 55 -7.55 -0.37 2.23
C ALA A 55 -8.47 0.66 1.58
N TRP A 56 -7.89 1.71 1.02
CA TRP A 56 -8.65 2.85 0.47
C TRP A 56 -9.55 2.41 -0.68
N THR A 57 -10.84 2.72 -0.55
CA THR A 57 -11.83 2.41 -1.58
C THR A 57 -11.98 3.56 -2.59
N PRO A 58 -12.57 3.33 -3.78
CA PRO A 58 -12.89 4.42 -4.69
C PRO A 58 -13.79 5.49 -4.07
N GLN A 59 -14.68 5.12 -3.14
CA GLN A 59 -15.56 6.04 -2.41
C GLN A 59 -14.79 6.97 -1.46
N GLU A 60 -13.59 6.56 -1.04
CA GLU A 60 -12.67 7.35 -0.21
C GLU A 60 -11.63 8.11 -1.05
N GLY A 61 -11.73 8.07 -2.38
CA GLY A 61 -10.75 8.68 -3.28
C GLY A 61 -9.53 7.80 -3.56
N GLY A 62 -9.61 6.50 -3.27
CA GLY A 62 -8.57 5.53 -3.59
C GLY A 62 -8.33 5.39 -5.09
N GLY A 63 -7.05 5.25 -5.47
CA GLY A 63 -6.61 5.08 -6.86
C GLY A 63 -6.21 6.39 -7.54
N ARG A 64 -5.62 6.26 -8.74
CA ARG A 64 -5.20 7.40 -9.58
C ARG A 64 -5.36 7.01 -11.06
N PRO A 65 -6.59 7.05 -11.62
CA PRO A 65 -6.89 6.42 -12.90
C PRO A 65 -6.09 6.97 -14.10
N LEU A 66 -5.52 8.17 -13.99
CA LEU A 66 -4.78 8.84 -15.07
C LEU A 66 -3.29 9.00 -14.75
N THR A 67 -2.76 8.22 -13.81
CA THR A 67 -1.38 8.36 -13.34
C THR A 67 -0.72 6.99 -13.22
N LYS A 68 0.52 6.89 -13.74
CA LYS A 68 1.41 5.73 -13.56
C LYS A 68 1.81 5.58 -12.10
N GLY A 69 2.34 4.42 -11.73
CA GLY A 69 2.92 4.25 -10.39
C GLY A 69 4.16 5.12 -10.13
N THR A 70 4.79 5.70 -11.15
CA THR A 70 5.83 6.74 -11.01
C THR A 70 5.30 8.14 -10.66
N GLY A 71 3.99 8.36 -10.66
CA GLY A 71 3.38 9.68 -10.43
C GLY A 71 3.22 10.55 -11.70
N GLY A 72 3.75 10.13 -12.84
CA GLY A 72 3.54 10.80 -14.14
C GLY A 72 2.21 10.41 -14.81
N PRO A 73 1.76 11.15 -15.83
CA PRO A 73 0.55 10.79 -16.58
C PRO A 73 0.72 9.47 -17.35
N LEU A 74 -0.41 8.81 -17.63
CA LEU A 74 -0.46 7.68 -18.56
C LEU A 74 0.03 8.11 -19.96
N SER A 75 0.66 7.19 -20.69
CA SER A 75 1.00 7.40 -22.10
C SER A 75 -0.25 7.43 -22.97
N ASP A 76 -1.27 6.64 -22.60
CA ASP A 76 -2.60 6.66 -23.22
C ASP A 76 -3.68 7.13 -22.22
N PRO A 77 -4.05 8.43 -22.21
CA PRO A 77 -5.07 8.95 -21.31
C PRO A 77 -6.49 8.48 -21.68
N THR A 78 -6.71 7.93 -22.87
CA THR A 78 -8.02 7.39 -23.28
C THR A 78 -8.31 6.03 -22.65
N SER A 79 -7.29 5.41 -22.05
CA SER A 79 -7.35 4.12 -21.36
C SER A 79 -7.04 4.31 -19.86
N PRO A 80 -7.97 4.81 -19.04
CA PRO A 80 -7.73 5.07 -17.62
C PRO A 80 -7.64 3.78 -16.79
N LEU A 81 -6.79 3.75 -15.75
CA LEU A 81 -6.64 2.63 -14.81
C LEU A 81 -7.84 2.51 -13.88
N LEU A 82 -8.93 1.96 -14.41
CA LEU A 82 -10.15 1.56 -13.70
C LEU A 82 -10.24 0.03 -13.62
N PHE A 83 -11.12 -0.52 -12.80
CA PHE A 83 -11.34 -1.97 -12.74
C PHE A 83 -11.65 -2.56 -14.12
N PRO A 84 -11.03 -3.69 -14.51
CA PRO A 84 -10.07 -4.52 -13.75
C PRO A 84 -8.59 -4.10 -13.89
N ARG A 85 -8.29 -3.09 -14.70
CA ARG A 85 -6.91 -2.66 -15.02
C ARG A 85 -6.18 -1.93 -13.90
N ASN A 86 -6.91 -1.41 -12.92
CA ASN A 86 -6.36 -0.84 -11.69
C ASN A 86 -5.76 -1.91 -10.76
N PHE A 87 -5.98 -3.20 -11.03
CA PHE A 87 -5.53 -4.32 -10.21
C PHE A 87 -4.54 -5.20 -10.99
N ASN A 88 -3.41 -4.59 -11.38
CA ASN A 88 -2.28 -5.25 -12.05
C ASN A 88 -1.05 -5.19 -11.16
N ARG A 89 -0.63 -6.36 -10.70
CA ARG A 89 0.48 -6.58 -9.78
C ARG A 89 1.85 -6.09 -10.28
N ILE A 90 2.06 -5.99 -11.58
CA ILE A 90 3.35 -5.62 -12.18
C ILE A 90 3.49 -4.10 -12.29
N SER A 91 2.41 -3.38 -12.63
CA SER A 91 2.50 -1.98 -13.09
C SER A 91 1.40 -1.04 -12.60
N ALA A 92 0.25 -1.56 -12.16
CA ALA A 92 -0.82 -0.74 -11.60
C ALA A 92 -0.62 -0.55 -10.08
N PRO A 93 -1.35 0.39 -9.47
CA PRO A 93 -1.40 0.53 -8.01
C PRO A 93 -2.08 -0.69 -7.36
N ASP A 94 -1.34 -1.81 -7.26
CA ASP A 94 -1.79 -3.07 -6.65
C ASP A 94 -1.90 -2.97 -5.11
N ALA A 95 -1.20 -2.01 -4.51
CA ALA A 95 -1.32 -1.68 -3.10
C ALA A 95 -2.28 -0.51 -2.88
N ASN A 96 -3.36 -0.75 -2.14
CA ASN A 96 -4.33 0.27 -1.72
C ASN A 96 -4.21 0.65 -0.24
N SER A 97 -3.15 0.21 0.44
CA SER A 97 -2.85 0.56 1.83
C SER A 97 -1.33 0.71 2.05
N CYS A 98 -0.94 1.49 3.06
CA CYS A 98 0.48 1.61 3.43
C CYS A 98 1.03 0.27 3.90
N ALA A 99 0.24 -0.47 4.68
CA ALA A 99 0.57 -1.81 5.16
C ALA A 99 0.75 -2.85 4.05
N GLY A 100 0.20 -2.63 2.85
CA GLY A 100 0.37 -3.54 1.70
C GLY A 100 1.84 -3.74 1.31
N CYS A 101 2.66 -2.68 1.43
CA CYS A 101 4.10 -2.75 1.20
C CYS A 101 4.93 -2.60 2.48
N HIS A 102 4.44 -1.85 3.46
CA HIS A 102 5.15 -1.60 4.73
C HIS A 102 4.67 -2.55 5.81
N ASN A 103 5.02 -3.81 5.61
CA ASN A 103 4.71 -4.90 6.49
C ASN A 103 5.98 -5.54 7.05
N LEU A 104 6.85 -4.81 7.78
CA LEU A 104 7.88 -5.36 8.71
C LEU A 104 7.99 -4.52 10.01
N PRO A 105 8.12 -5.03 11.28
CA PRO A 105 8.20 -6.40 11.84
C PRO A 105 6.88 -7.03 12.41
N ARG A 106 5.69 -6.44 12.22
CA ARG A 106 4.35 -7.02 12.58
C ARG A 106 3.31 -7.27 11.47
N PRO A 107 2.68 -6.33 10.78
CA PRO A 107 3.08 -6.23 9.40
C PRO A 107 4.58 -6.02 9.53
N GLY A 108 5.47 -7.03 9.45
CA GLY A 108 5.49 -8.43 9.04
C GLY A 108 6.87 -9.07 9.28
N GLY A 109 7.05 -10.34 8.94
CA GLY A 109 8.30 -11.08 9.13
C GLY A 109 9.00 -11.41 7.83
N GLY A 110 8.60 -10.75 6.74
CA GLY A 110 8.90 -11.00 5.34
C GLY A 110 7.62 -10.74 4.55
N GLY A 111 7.75 -10.34 3.30
CA GLY A 111 6.63 -10.44 2.37
C GLY A 111 6.48 -11.87 1.85
N ASP A 112 5.25 -12.37 1.62
CA ASP A 112 5.04 -13.55 0.76
C ASP A 112 5.60 -13.25 -0.65
N PHE A 113 5.93 -14.27 -1.45
CA PHE A 113 6.20 -14.11 -2.88
C PHE A 113 5.09 -13.31 -3.59
N VAL A 114 3.83 -13.54 -3.20
CA VAL A 114 2.68 -12.72 -3.63
C VAL A 114 2.59 -11.36 -2.93
N THR A 115 3.66 -10.88 -2.31
CA THR A 115 3.82 -9.47 -1.90
C THR A 115 5.11 -8.86 -2.45
N ASN A 116 5.87 -9.61 -3.27
CA ASN A 116 7.04 -9.08 -3.94
C ASN A 116 6.68 -7.85 -4.77
N VAL A 117 7.59 -6.89 -4.76
CA VAL A 117 7.51 -5.67 -5.56
C VAL A 117 8.19 -5.89 -6.91
N PHE A 118 7.54 -5.45 -7.97
CA PHE A 118 8.06 -5.53 -9.33
C PHE A 118 8.72 -4.20 -9.68
N VAL A 119 9.97 -4.02 -9.24
CA VAL A 119 10.69 -2.75 -9.38
C VAL A 119 10.87 -2.42 -10.86
N LEU A 120 10.62 -1.17 -11.21
CA LEU A 120 10.55 -0.63 -12.57
C LEU A 120 9.26 -0.97 -13.32
N GLY A 121 8.46 -1.94 -12.88
CA GLY A 121 7.19 -2.26 -13.55
C GLY A 121 6.20 -1.09 -13.53
N GLN A 122 6.25 -0.26 -12.48
CA GLN A 122 5.42 0.93 -12.29
C GLN A 122 5.62 2.04 -13.34
N ARG A 123 6.61 1.90 -14.24
CA ARG A 123 6.86 2.83 -15.36
C ARG A 123 5.90 2.63 -16.52
N PHE A 124 5.32 1.44 -16.63
CA PHE A 124 4.32 1.10 -17.63
C PHE A 124 2.94 1.61 -17.22
N ASP A 125 2.09 1.92 -18.20
CA ASP A 125 0.68 2.26 -17.97
C ASP A 125 -0.04 1.05 -17.37
N HIS A 126 0.00 -0.06 -18.11
CA HIS A 126 -0.55 -1.36 -17.76
C HIS A 126 0.11 -2.39 -18.68
N VAL A 127 0.97 -3.25 -18.14
CA VAL A 127 1.69 -4.25 -18.93
C VAL A 127 0.71 -5.27 -19.51
N THR A 128 0.68 -5.41 -20.84
CA THR A 128 -0.13 -6.41 -21.57
C THR A 128 0.68 -7.55 -22.16
N PHE A 129 1.99 -7.34 -22.38
CA PHE A 129 2.86 -8.21 -23.18
C PHE A 129 2.40 -8.43 -24.64
N ASP A 130 1.42 -7.65 -25.10
CA ASP A 130 0.93 -7.71 -26.47
C ASP A 130 1.95 -7.04 -27.41
N GLN A 131 2.64 -7.83 -28.21
CA GLN A 131 3.65 -7.35 -29.16
C GLN A 131 3.05 -6.52 -30.31
N ALA A 132 1.74 -6.62 -30.53
CA ALA A 132 1.04 -5.78 -31.52
C ALA A 132 0.70 -4.39 -30.96
N ASP A 133 0.68 -4.20 -29.63
CA ASP A 133 0.37 -2.92 -29.00
C ASP A 133 1.52 -1.92 -29.23
N GLN A 134 1.29 -0.97 -30.13
CA GLN A 134 2.25 0.09 -30.47
C GLN A 134 2.25 1.25 -29.48
N THR A 135 1.39 1.22 -28.46
CA THR A 135 1.30 2.29 -27.48
C THR A 135 2.56 2.29 -26.61
N PRO A 136 3.28 3.43 -26.50
CA PRO A 136 4.44 3.52 -25.63
C PRO A 136 4.10 3.14 -24.20
N LEU A 137 4.99 2.38 -23.56
CA LEU A 137 4.87 1.96 -22.16
C LEU A 137 3.64 1.09 -21.84
N ARG A 138 3.18 0.25 -22.80
CA ARG A 138 2.20 -0.84 -22.54
C ARG A 138 2.81 -2.25 -22.52
N GLY A 139 4.14 -2.35 -22.52
CA GLY A 139 4.85 -3.62 -22.28
C GLY A 139 5.05 -4.49 -23.52
N ALA A 140 4.90 -3.94 -24.73
CA ALA A 140 5.35 -4.60 -25.97
C ALA A 140 6.89 -4.58 -26.06
N VAL A 141 7.48 -3.39 -25.93
CA VAL A 141 8.93 -3.14 -25.97
C VAL A 141 9.41 -2.26 -24.81
N ASP A 142 10.70 -2.36 -24.50
CA ASP A 142 11.39 -1.54 -23.50
C ASP A 142 11.86 -0.20 -24.11
N GLU A 143 12.53 0.62 -23.32
CA GLU A 143 13.05 1.93 -23.72
C GLU A 143 14.12 1.85 -24.82
N LEU A 144 14.67 0.65 -25.09
CA LEU A 144 15.63 0.37 -26.15
C LEU A 144 14.97 -0.30 -27.38
N GLY A 145 13.64 -0.42 -27.39
CA GLY A 145 12.88 -1.06 -28.47
C GLY A 145 12.98 -2.58 -28.48
N ARG A 146 13.47 -3.20 -27.40
CA ARG A 146 13.58 -4.67 -27.29
C ARG A 146 12.27 -5.24 -26.75
N PRO A 147 11.84 -6.43 -27.19
CA PRO A 147 10.63 -7.07 -26.65
C PRO A 147 10.71 -7.22 -25.13
N VAL A 148 9.66 -6.77 -24.45
CA VAL A 148 9.50 -6.96 -23.01
C VAL A 148 8.93 -8.35 -22.75
N THR A 149 9.55 -9.06 -21.82
CA THR A 149 9.18 -10.40 -21.36
C THR A 149 8.90 -10.36 -19.85
N LEU A 150 8.33 -11.42 -19.29
CA LEU A 150 8.13 -11.53 -17.84
C LEU A 150 9.45 -11.34 -17.05
N ASP A 151 10.58 -11.79 -17.61
CA ASP A 151 11.90 -11.68 -16.97
C ASP A 151 12.51 -10.28 -17.08
N SER A 152 12.17 -9.53 -18.14
CA SER A 152 12.77 -8.22 -18.43
C SER A 152 11.86 -7.03 -18.07
N VAL A 153 10.57 -7.27 -17.81
CA VAL A 153 9.58 -6.22 -17.50
C VAL A 153 9.91 -5.49 -16.20
N SER A 154 10.49 -6.18 -15.23
CA SER A 154 10.75 -5.63 -13.89
C SER A 154 11.80 -6.45 -13.14
N ASN A 155 12.38 -5.84 -12.11
CA ASN A 155 13.19 -6.54 -11.13
C ASN A 155 12.30 -6.92 -9.94
N ASN A 156 11.96 -8.20 -9.83
CA ASN A 156 11.20 -8.72 -8.70
C ASN A 156 12.07 -8.69 -7.43
N ARG A 157 11.59 -7.99 -6.40
CA ARG A 157 12.23 -7.96 -5.08
C ARG A 157 11.24 -8.39 -4.00
N ALA A 158 11.71 -9.23 -3.09
CA ALA A 158 10.96 -9.62 -1.90
C ALA A 158 11.29 -8.69 -0.73
N THR A 159 10.27 -8.38 0.06
CA THR A 159 10.43 -7.74 1.37
C THR A 159 11.13 -8.73 2.30
N LEU A 160 12.36 -8.40 2.72
CA LEU A 160 13.23 -9.31 3.49
C LEU A 160 12.60 -9.73 4.82
N GLY A 161 12.76 -10.99 5.19
CA GLY A 161 12.17 -11.49 6.43
C GLY A 161 12.88 -11.07 7.70
N MET A 162 12.14 -10.50 8.67
CA MET A 162 12.68 -9.92 9.92
C MET A 162 12.30 -10.69 11.20
N ASN A 163 11.46 -11.74 11.13
CA ASN A 163 11.09 -12.57 12.27
C ASN A 163 11.46 -14.03 12.01
N GLY A 164 12.15 -14.67 12.97
CA GLY A 164 12.99 -15.84 12.65
C GLY A 164 14.25 -15.38 11.92
N SER A 165 15.40 -15.94 12.26
CA SER A 165 16.65 -15.17 12.15
C SER A 165 17.17 -14.90 10.74
N GLY A 166 16.60 -15.49 9.70
CA GLY A 166 17.15 -16.79 9.39
C GLY A 166 18.60 -16.67 8.91
N TYR A 167 18.77 -16.69 7.59
CA TYR A 167 20.06 -16.97 6.96
C TYR A 167 21.16 -15.92 7.15
N ILE A 168 20.86 -14.66 7.45
CA ILE A 168 21.91 -13.66 7.73
C ILE A 168 22.49 -13.87 9.12
N GLU A 169 21.63 -14.07 10.13
CA GLU A 169 22.10 -14.44 11.46
C GLU A 169 22.82 -15.80 11.42
N ARG A 170 22.30 -16.76 10.65
CA ARG A 170 22.93 -18.07 10.47
C ARG A 170 24.27 -18.00 9.74
N LEU A 171 24.36 -17.17 8.69
CA LEU A 171 25.58 -16.93 7.95
C LEU A 171 26.60 -16.19 8.83
N ALA A 172 26.17 -15.20 9.60
CA ALA A 172 27.02 -14.51 10.56
C ALA A 172 27.55 -15.47 11.64
N ILE A 173 26.73 -16.43 12.08
CA ILE A 173 27.15 -17.49 13.02
C ILE A 173 28.20 -18.40 12.36
N GLU A 174 27.95 -18.92 11.16
CA GLU A 174 28.89 -19.79 10.43
C GLU A 174 30.22 -19.07 10.12
N MET A 175 30.17 -17.81 9.71
CA MET A 175 31.35 -16.97 9.49
C MET A 175 32.11 -16.70 10.79
N THR A 176 31.40 -16.50 11.91
CA THR A 176 32.02 -16.27 13.21
C THR A 176 32.71 -17.54 13.72
N GLU A 177 32.06 -18.69 13.59
CA GLU A 177 32.65 -19.99 13.94
C GLU A 177 33.90 -20.28 13.10
N GLU A 178 33.87 -19.98 11.79
CA GLU A 178 35.01 -20.14 10.91
C GLU A 178 36.18 -19.23 11.30
N LEU A 179 35.93 -17.95 11.61
CA LEU A 179 36.97 -16.99 12.00
C LEU A 179 37.60 -17.35 13.36
N GLN A 180 36.80 -17.83 14.31
CA GLN A 180 37.31 -18.31 15.60
C GLN A 180 38.20 -19.53 15.42
N ALA A 181 37.81 -20.48 14.57
CA ALA A 181 38.63 -21.65 14.24
C ALA A 181 39.93 -21.29 13.51
N GLN A 182 39.99 -20.18 12.79
CA GLN A 182 41.23 -19.66 12.20
C GLN A 182 42.14 -18.96 13.22
N ARG A 183 41.57 -18.22 14.18
CA ARG A 183 42.32 -17.55 15.25
C ARG A 183 42.98 -18.55 16.20
N ASP A 184 42.28 -19.64 16.50
CA ASP A 184 42.70 -20.64 17.48
C ASP A 184 43.62 -21.72 16.88
N ARG A 185 44.06 -21.54 15.62
CA ARG A 185 45.12 -22.31 14.95
C ARG A 185 46.46 -21.59 15.05
#